data_AF-A0A4Y2NN31-F1
#
_entry.id   AF-A0A4Y2NN31-F1
#
_cell.length_a   1.000
_cell.length_b   1.000
_cell.length_c   1.000
_cell.angle_alpha   90.00
_cell.angle_beta   90.00
_cell.angle_gamma   90.00
#
_symmetry.space_group_name_H-M   'P 1'
#
loop_
_entity.id
_entity.type
_entity.pdbx_description
1 polymer ?
#
loop_
_entity_poly.entity_id
_entity_poly.type
_entity_poly.pdbx_seq_one_letter_code
_entity_poly.pdbx_strand_id
1 'polypeptide(L)'
;MSCHVKHRAFESQAGMYDLEFLYVLKKGSKKEVIEYCMGMDMIAKEYVCPACGEEMVLTENNSSDGYTWVCRKFGVNEHHIKRTVRKGSWVAESKLTIPEVLILTYLWVKKTPNVWMK
;
A
#
# COMPACT_ATOMS: atom_id res chain seq x y z
N MET A 1 -13.82 -6.00 25.82
CA MET A 1 -13.93 -4.72 25.08
C MET A 1 -14.12 -5.03 23.61
N SER A 2 -15.31 -4.72 23.08
CA SER A 2 -15.83 -5.21 21.80
C SER A 2 -15.14 -4.57 20.59
N CYS A 3 -14.84 -5.38 19.56
CA CYS A 3 -14.31 -4.96 18.25
C CYS A 3 -15.13 -3.85 17.59
N HIS A 4 -16.40 -3.72 17.95
CA HIS A 4 -17.34 -2.73 17.42
C HIS A 4 -16.94 -1.27 17.70
N VAL A 5 -16.30 -0.98 18.83
CA VAL A 5 -15.94 0.40 19.19
C VAL A 5 -14.78 0.91 18.34
N LYS A 6 -13.84 0.01 17.98
CA LYS A 6 -12.72 0.34 17.07
C LYS A 6 -13.20 0.54 15.63
N HIS A 7 -14.18 -0.25 15.19
CA HIS A 7 -14.76 -0.13 13.84
C HIS A 7 -15.44 1.23 13.61
N ARG A 8 -16.26 1.72 14.55
CA ARG A 8 -16.95 3.01 14.39
C ARG A 8 -16.01 4.22 14.29
N ALA A 9 -14.91 4.21 15.04
CA ALA A 9 -13.90 5.28 14.94
C ALA A 9 -13.23 5.28 13.55
N PHE A 10 -12.92 4.09 13.02
CA PHE A 10 -12.35 3.91 11.69
C PHE A 10 -13.33 4.31 10.57
N GLU A 11 -14.62 3.98 10.72
CA GLU A 11 -15.69 4.40 9.81
C GLU A 11 -15.88 5.93 9.80
N SER A 12 -15.73 6.59 10.96
CA SER A 12 -15.79 8.05 11.05
C SER A 12 -14.61 8.75 10.35
N GLN A 13 -13.45 8.10 10.26
CA GLN A 13 -12.31 8.53 9.43
C GLN A 13 -12.49 8.14 7.95
N ALA A 14 -13.14 7.03 7.64
CA ALA A 14 -13.41 6.62 6.25
C ALA A 14 -14.33 7.60 5.50
N GLY A 15 -15.12 8.40 6.22
CA GLY A 15 -15.86 9.55 5.67
C GLY A 15 -15.02 10.79 5.40
N MET A 16 -13.74 10.81 5.80
CA MET A 16 -12.85 11.98 5.74
C MET A 16 -12.12 12.12 4.40
N TYR A 17 -12.06 11.05 3.60
CA TYR A 17 -11.35 11.08 2.31
C TYR A 17 -12.33 11.39 1.18
N ASP A 18 -12.11 12.51 0.51
CA ASP A 18 -12.79 12.81 -0.74
C ASP A 18 -12.01 12.24 -1.93
N LEU A 19 -12.69 12.19 -3.07
CA LEU A 19 -12.12 11.72 -4.32
C LEU A 19 -10.96 12.61 -4.80
N GLU A 20 -10.97 13.90 -4.44
CA GLU A 20 -9.94 14.88 -4.80
C GLU A 20 -8.61 14.51 -4.15
N PHE A 21 -8.60 14.17 -2.87
CA PHE A 21 -7.44 13.69 -2.14
C PHE A 21 -6.82 12.47 -2.83
N LEU A 22 -7.62 11.49 -3.25
CA LEU A 22 -7.11 10.30 -3.94
C LEU A 22 -6.47 10.64 -5.30
N TYR A 23 -6.99 11.63 -6.02
CA TYR A 23 -6.36 12.13 -7.24
C TYR A 23 -5.08 12.91 -6.99
N VAL A 24 -5.02 13.70 -5.92
CA VAL A 24 -3.78 14.37 -5.49
C VAL A 24 -2.72 13.31 -5.15
N LEU A 25 -3.10 12.29 -4.36
CA LEU A 25 -2.23 11.16 -4.02
C LEU A 25 -1.74 10.43 -5.28
N LYS A 26 -2.61 10.22 -6.27
CA LYS A 26 -2.24 9.60 -7.56
C LYS A 26 -1.20 10.43 -8.34
N LYS A 27 -1.27 11.76 -8.26
CA LYS A 27 -0.34 12.69 -8.93
C LYS A 27 0.95 12.90 -8.15
N GLY A 28 0.97 12.58 -6.85
CA GLY A 28 2.14 12.68 -5.98
C GLY A 28 3.26 11.71 -6.38
N SER A 29 4.39 11.85 -5.69
CA SER A 29 5.53 10.96 -5.87
C SER A 29 5.21 9.55 -5.37
N LYS A 30 5.90 8.54 -5.93
CA LYS A 30 5.76 7.16 -5.49
C LYS A 30 6.09 6.98 -4.01
N LYS A 31 7.04 7.75 -3.51
CA LYS A 31 7.44 7.75 -2.10
C LYS A 31 6.31 8.24 -1.19
N GLU A 32 5.71 9.39 -1.50
CA GLU A 32 4.58 9.93 -0.74
C GLU A 32 3.39 8.96 -0.71
N VAL A 33 3.10 8.29 -1.84
CA VAL A 33 2.07 7.24 -1.91
C VAL A 33 2.38 6.11 -0.92
N ILE A 34 3.62 5.62 -0.92
CA ILE A 34 4.02 4.52 -0.04
C ILE A 34 3.98 4.94 1.42
N GLU A 35 4.54 6.10 1.77
CA GLU A 35 4.55 6.63 3.14
C GLU A 35 3.12 6.85 3.66
N TYR A 36 2.23 7.38 2.83
CA TYR A 36 0.81 7.48 3.16
C TYR A 36 0.18 6.10 3.41
N CYS A 37 0.41 5.14 2.49
CA CYS A 37 -0.17 3.81 2.62
C CYS A 37 0.35 3.05 3.84
N MET A 38 1.62 3.24 4.18
CA MET A 38 2.23 2.78 5.42
C MET A 38 1.52 3.43 6.61
N GLY A 39 1.44 4.75 6.67
CA GLY A 39 0.81 5.48 7.78
C GLY A 39 -0.63 5.06 8.07
N MET A 40 -1.37 4.69 7.02
CA MET A 40 -2.75 4.20 7.07
C MET A 40 -2.89 2.68 7.30
N ASP A 41 -1.79 1.97 7.56
CA ASP A 41 -1.74 0.51 7.74
C ASP A 41 -2.33 -0.29 6.56
N MET A 42 -2.32 0.30 5.35
CA MET A 42 -2.78 -0.36 4.12
C MET A 42 -1.72 -1.30 3.55
N ILE A 43 -0.45 -1.00 3.81
CA ILE A 43 0.72 -1.83 3.51
C ILE A 43 1.64 -1.89 4.73
N ALA A 44 2.51 -2.88 4.78
CA ALA A 44 3.44 -3.03 5.89
C ALA A 44 4.47 -1.89 5.93
N LYS A 45 4.75 -1.40 7.14
CA LYS A 45 5.75 -0.35 7.44
C LYS A 45 7.18 -0.88 7.48
N GLU A 46 7.33 -2.18 7.69
CA GLU A 46 8.62 -2.86 7.86
C GLU A 46 8.52 -4.32 7.39
N TYR A 47 9.66 -4.92 7.07
CA TYR A 47 9.77 -6.34 6.80
C TYR A 47 11.03 -6.91 7.41
N VAL A 48 10.93 -8.14 7.88
CA VAL A 48 12.07 -8.95 8.30
C VAL A 48 12.45 -9.91 7.17
N CYS A 49 13.75 -10.01 6.89
CA CYS A 49 14.30 -10.92 5.92
C CYS A 49 14.10 -12.37 6.40
N PRO A 50 13.48 -13.25 5.60
CA PRO A 50 13.26 -14.64 6.00
C PRO A 50 14.54 -15.48 6.05
N ALA A 51 15.63 -15.01 5.44
CA ALA A 51 16.89 -15.74 5.37
C ALA A 51 17.80 -15.46 6.58
N CYS A 52 17.87 -14.22 7.06
CA CYS A 52 18.77 -13.82 8.14
C CYS A 52 18.10 -13.17 9.35
N GLY A 53 16.80 -12.90 9.30
CA GLY A 53 16.07 -12.27 10.42
C GLY A 53 16.31 -10.78 10.60
N GLU A 54 17.11 -10.13 9.74
CA GLU A 54 17.33 -8.69 9.79
C GLU A 54 16.23 -7.89 9.09
N GLU A 55 16.03 -6.64 9.51
CA GLU A 55 15.13 -5.70 8.83
C GLU A 55 15.57 -5.46 7.38
N MET A 56 14.58 -5.44 6.48
CA MET A 56 14.78 -5.13 5.07
C MET A 56 14.78 -3.61 4.87
N VAL A 57 15.58 -3.14 3.92
CA VAL A 57 15.68 -1.71 3.57
C VAL A 57 14.72 -1.40 2.43
N LEU A 58 13.93 -0.34 2.56
CA LEU A 58 13.10 0.16 1.46
C LEU A 58 14.01 0.88 0.45
N THR A 59 14.11 0.33 -0.76
CA THR A 59 15.04 0.82 -1.80
C THR A 59 14.28 1.20 -3.06
N GLU A 60 14.62 2.38 -3.61
CA GLU A 60 14.07 2.86 -4.89
C GLU A 60 14.51 1.97 -6.05
N ASN A 61 13.60 1.74 -7.00
CA ASN A 61 13.84 0.91 -8.17
C ASN A 61 12.86 1.21 -9.32
N ASN A 62 12.98 0.47 -10.42
CA ASN A 62 12.12 0.60 -11.59
C ASN A 62 10.80 -0.21 -11.53
N SER A 63 10.34 -0.60 -10.34
CA SER A 63 9.05 -1.28 -10.20
C SER A 63 7.88 -0.31 -10.44
N SER A 64 6.67 -0.84 -10.62
CA SER A 64 5.45 -0.01 -10.81
C SER A 64 5.18 0.94 -9.64
N ASP A 65 5.58 0.54 -8.42
CA ASP A 65 5.46 1.33 -7.20
C ASP A 65 6.73 2.12 -6.89
N GLY A 66 7.78 2.01 -7.71
CA GLY A 66 9.05 2.74 -7.56
C GLY A 66 9.95 2.27 -6.42
N TYR A 67 9.50 1.34 -5.57
CA TYR A 67 10.25 0.87 -4.40
C TYR A 67 10.03 -0.62 -4.14
N THR A 68 11.05 -1.26 -3.55
CA THR A 68 10.96 -2.62 -3.01
C THR A 68 11.69 -2.72 -1.69
N TRP A 69 11.25 -3.64 -0.85
CA TRP A 69 12.01 -4.08 0.31
C TRP A 69 13.15 -4.99 -0.13
N VAL A 70 14.37 -4.68 0.29
CA VAL A 70 15.58 -5.40 -0.08
C VAL A 70 16.39 -5.77 1.14
N CYS A 71 16.79 -7.04 1.22
CA CYS A 71 17.88 -7.48 2.09
C CYS A 71 18.99 -8.02 1.20
N ARG A 72 20.18 -7.45 1.32
CA ARG A 72 21.36 -7.84 0.55
C ARG A 72 22.54 -8.05 1.50
N LYS A 73 23.08 -9.26 1.51
CA LYS A 73 24.27 -9.64 2.27
C LYS A 73 25.31 -10.21 1.32
N PHE A 74 26.57 -9.92 1.60
CA PHE A 74 27.72 -10.42 0.85
C PHE A 74 28.56 -11.32 1.77
N GLY A 75 29.26 -12.31 1.20
CA GLY A 75 30.14 -13.22 1.96
C GLY A 75 29.40 -14.43 2.55
N VAL A 76 29.69 -14.79 3.80
CA VAL A 76 29.05 -15.94 4.46
C VAL A 76 27.56 -15.65 4.64
N ASN A 77 26.70 -16.58 4.22
CA ASN A 77 25.24 -16.39 4.11
C ASN A 77 24.83 -15.29 3.11
N GLU A 78 25.56 -15.17 1.99
CA GLU A 78 25.21 -14.30 0.87
C GLU A 78 23.77 -14.56 0.39
N HIS A 79 23.00 -13.47 0.28
CA HIS A 79 21.68 -13.52 -0.32
C HIS A 79 21.26 -12.14 -0.81
N HIS A 80 20.30 -12.15 -1.73
CA HIS A 80 19.66 -10.96 -2.25
C HIS A 80 18.15 -11.21 -2.33
N ILE A 81 17.45 -10.93 -1.23
CA ILE A 81 16.01 -11.12 -1.13
C ILE A 81 15.30 -9.80 -1.39
N LYS A 82 14.30 -9.83 -2.27
CA LYS A 82 13.44 -8.70 -2.60
C LYS A 82 11.99 -9.03 -2.28
N ARG A 83 11.23 -8.03 -1.84
CA ARG A 83 9.78 -8.10 -1.66
C ARG A 83 9.12 -6.83 -2.19
N THR A 84 7.96 -6.97 -2.80
CA THR A 84 7.15 -5.81 -3.21
C THR A 84 6.65 -5.07 -1.96
N VAL A 85 6.49 -3.76 -2.06
CA VAL A 85 5.89 -2.96 -0.98
C VAL A 85 4.47 -3.40 -0.63
N ARG A 86 3.79 -4.03 -1.59
CA ARG A 86 2.41 -4.52 -1.45
C ARG A 86 2.28 -5.90 -0.82
N LYS A 87 3.38 -6.62 -0.56
CA LYS A 87 3.29 -7.99 -0.02
C LYS A 87 2.39 -8.01 1.23
N GLY A 88 1.61 -9.07 1.41
CA GLY A 88 0.73 -9.21 2.59
C GLY A 88 -0.46 -8.24 2.68
N SER A 89 -0.60 -7.30 1.73
CA SER A 89 -1.76 -6.40 1.65
C SER A 89 -2.82 -6.94 0.68
N TRP A 90 -4.03 -6.42 0.77
CA TRP A 90 -5.12 -6.75 -0.17
C TRP A 90 -4.89 -6.21 -1.59
N VAL A 91 -3.91 -5.31 -1.79
CA VAL A 91 -3.52 -4.77 -3.11
C VAL A 91 -2.36 -5.53 -3.77
N ALA A 92 -1.86 -6.59 -3.13
CA ALA A 92 -0.65 -7.33 -3.52
C ALA A 92 -0.65 -7.81 -4.98
N GLU A 93 -1.76 -8.42 -5.42
CA GLU A 93 -1.85 -9.11 -6.71
C GLU A 93 -2.50 -8.22 -7.80
N SER A 94 -2.78 -6.96 -7.49
CA SER A 94 -3.41 -6.04 -8.44
C SER A 94 -2.42 -5.55 -9.49
N LYS A 95 -2.83 -5.59 -10.75
CA LYS A 95 -2.09 -4.96 -11.87
C LYS A 95 -2.24 -3.43 -11.90
N LEU A 96 -3.19 -2.88 -11.15
CA LEU A 96 -3.38 -1.44 -11.01
C LEU A 96 -2.34 -0.85 -10.06
N THR A 97 -2.07 0.45 -10.16
CA THR A 97 -1.28 1.16 -9.15
C THR A 97 -2.04 1.22 -7.81
N ILE A 98 -1.33 1.36 -6.68
CA ILE A 98 -1.99 1.48 -5.36
C ILE A 98 -3.06 2.59 -5.39
N PRO A 99 -2.79 3.83 -5.88
CA PRO A 99 -3.82 4.86 -5.95
C PRO A 99 -5.03 4.49 -6.82
N GLU A 100 -4.83 3.76 -7.91
CA GLU A 100 -5.95 3.30 -8.75
C GLU A 100 -6.85 2.30 -8.04
N VAL A 101 -6.25 1.39 -7.26
CA VAL A 101 -7.02 0.46 -6.43
C VAL A 101 -7.82 1.22 -5.37
N LEU A 102 -7.25 2.25 -4.76
CA LEU A 102 -7.94 3.10 -3.79
C LEU A 102 -9.10 3.88 -4.42
N ILE A 103 -8.88 4.50 -5.58
CA ILE A 103 -9.93 5.23 -6.33
C ILE A 103 -11.06 4.27 -6.72
N LEU A 104 -10.73 3.10 -7.28
CA LEU A 104 -11.72 2.10 -7.68
C LEU A 104 -12.58 1.67 -6.47
N THR A 105 -11.93 1.45 -5.33
CA THR A 105 -12.60 1.04 -4.08
C THR A 105 -13.50 2.15 -3.54
N TYR A 106 -13.05 3.40 -3.58
CA TYR A 106 -13.85 4.55 -3.20
C TYR A 106 -15.12 4.67 -4.07
N LEU A 107 -14.97 4.62 -5.40
CA LEU A 107 -16.09 4.73 -6.35
C LEU A 107 -17.08 3.57 -6.18
N TRP A 108 -16.57 2.36 -5.94
CA TRP A 108 -17.41 1.19 -5.62
C TRP A 108 -18.26 1.45 -4.37
N VAL A 109 -17.62 1.83 -3.26
CA VAL A 109 -18.31 2.06 -1.98
C VAL A 109 -19.35 3.18 -2.09
N LYS A 110 -19.04 4.25 -2.83
CA LYS A 110 -19.95 5.38 -3.06
C LYS A 110 -21.04 5.11 -4.12
N LYS A 111 -21.09 3.90 -4.69
CA LYS A 111 -22.05 3.49 -5.73
C LYS A 111 -22.12 4.51 -6.88
N THR A 112 -20.97 5.04 -7.29
CA THR A 112 -20.93 6.01 -8.38
C THR A 112 -21.46 5.34 -9.66
N PRO A 113 -22.56 5.83 -10.26
CA PRO A 113 -23.17 5.18 -11.39
C PRO A 113 -22.22 5.22 -12.60
N ASN A 114 -21.96 4.06 -13.18
CA ASN A 114 -21.29 3.99 -14.49
C ASN A 114 -22.32 4.34 -15.55
N VAL A 115 -22.31 5.60 -16.00
CA VAL A 115 -23.24 6.12 -17.02
C VAL A 115 -23.20 5.34 -18.34
N TRP A 116 -22.14 4.55 -18.56
CA TRP A 116 -21.88 3.73 -19.75
C TRP A 116 -22.36 2.28 -19.65
N MET A 117 -22.73 1.78 -18.45
CA MET A 117 -23.19 0.40 -18.24
C MET A 117 -24.70 0.36 -17.98
N LYS A 118 -25.47 1.04 -18.82
CA LYS A 118 -26.94 0.95 -18.84
C LYS A 118 -27.40 -0.21 -19.69
#